data_AF-A0A2H0QK77-F1
#
_entry.id   AF-A0A2H0QK77-F1
#
_cell.length_a   1.000
_cell.length_b   1.000
_cell.length_c   1.000
_cell.angle_alpha   90.00
_cell.angle_beta   90.00
_cell.angle_gamma   90.00
#
_symmetry.space_group_name_H-M   'P 1'
#
loop_
_entity.id
_entity.type
_entity.pdbx_description
1 polymer ?
#
loop_
_entity_poly.entity_id
_entity_poly.type
_entity_poly.pdbx_seq_one_letter_code
_entity_poly.pdbx_strand_id
1 'polypeptide(L)'
;MLHTLALAIFLAIPDTQAIEKFTSDAATEAQLTFEGRIELAKGEKSRDLIDEQLQHLIGHFSSASFVKAFGQPAVLSDQYEFTITNTKTLSNGRRLVTYQFDGKAALHKKSFGTKSFIEVPLRLPLALDKIYDLGLVRGKNKCTDEHYNEPGDFFYFWDVDQKGCPLKGNDTDVVRVVAQAKRLPNTKKSYPEYDRLYKKAELKASVFIGYIEDEPGRRNDDGTLLYQDLKTELKDRGFKLVEEKKKGITHLSTFQKERKTSLKGSQLVTVEVLLSDTDYGSNDETFRSAYLKALKQSDIVVYDGHSGLGANIGAEYIENFAIGNLYQVLFLNGCSSYPYYNGQYFSAKKGGSKNMEIITSGLSTYTTTALGNMLAFLDPFLKGRVISYQTLLRNIEKSNDDVGTYLTGVNGDEDNKFLPKTR
;
A
#
# COMPACT_ATOMS: atom_id res chain seq x y z
N MET A 1 58.90 -33.85 7.13
CA MET A 1 57.45 -33.87 7.38
C MET A 1 56.98 -32.45 7.67
N LEU A 2 56.55 -31.71 6.65
CA LEU A 2 55.77 -30.49 6.84
C LEU A 2 54.56 -30.59 5.91
N HIS A 3 53.39 -30.81 6.49
CA HIS A 3 52.09 -30.71 5.82
C HIS A 3 51.60 -29.27 5.98
N THR A 4 51.53 -28.51 4.89
CA THR A 4 50.88 -27.20 4.84
C THR A 4 49.40 -27.41 4.55
N LEU A 5 48.56 -27.19 5.56
CA LEU A 5 47.10 -27.17 5.45
C LEU A 5 46.68 -25.89 4.71
N ALA A 6 46.13 -26.01 3.50
CA ALA A 6 45.49 -24.91 2.81
C ALA A 6 44.07 -24.73 3.37
N LEU A 7 43.88 -23.70 4.20
CA LEU A 7 42.59 -23.29 4.72
C LEU A 7 41.86 -22.49 3.62
N ALA A 8 40.93 -23.14 2.92
CA ALA A 8 40.04 -22.46 1.98
C ALA A 8 39.01 -21.63 2.77
N ILE A 9 39.25 -20.32 2.85
CA ILE A 9 38.27 -19.36 3.36
C ILE A 9 37.20 -19.19 2.27
N PHE A 10 36.06 -19.85 2.45
CA PHE A 10 34.84 -19.52 1.71
C PHE A 10 34.35 -18.15 2.22
N LEU A 11 34.73 -17.09 1.52
CA LEU A 11 34.04 -15.81 1.60
C LEU A 11 32.64 -16.02 1.03
N ALA A 12 31.65 -16.16 1.91
CA ALA A 12 30.26 -15.98 1.54
C ALA A 12 30.11 -14.54 1.05
N ILE A 13 30.09 -14.37 -0.27
CA ILE A 13 29.63 -13.11 -0.87
C ILE A 13 28.17 -12.99 -0.43
N PRO A 14 27.78 -11.96 0.32
CA PRO A 14 26.37 -11.74 0.63
C PRO A 14 25.66 -11.68 -0.71
N ASP A 15 24.69 -12.59 -0.90
CA ASP A 15 23.80 -12.60 -2.05
C ASP A 15 23.28 -11.17 -2.17
N THR A 16 23.72 -10.44 -3.20
CA THR A 16 23.33 -9.06 -3.41
C THR A 16 21.83 -9.08 -3.56
N GLN A 17 21.10 -8.79 -2.47
CA GLN A 17 19.66 -8.61 -2.53
C GLN A 17 19.43 -7.61 -3.65
N ALA A 18 18.77 -8.06 -4.71
CA ALA A 18 18.42 -7.19 -5.81
C ALA A 18 17.69 -6.00 -5.18
N ILE A 19 18.19 -4.78 -5.43
CA ILE A 19 17.53 -3.58 -4.94
C ILE A 19 16.12 -3.62 -5.51
N GLU A 20 15.13 -3.87 -4.65
CA GLU A 20 13.72 -3.79 -5.02
C GLU A 20 13.48 -2.40 -5.61
N LYS A 21 12.91 -2.35 -6.80
CA LYS A 21 12.65 -1.09 -7.49
C LYS A 21 11.18 -0.78 -7.47
N PHE A 22 10.92 0.49 -7.67
CA PHE A 22 9.60 1.05 -7.77
C PHE A 22 9.36 1.59 -9.17
N THR A 23 8.16 1.36 -9.69
CA THR A 23 7.65 2.01 -10.89
C THR A 23 6.39 2.78 -10.53
N SER A 24 6.29 4.05 -10.93
CA SER A 24 5.08 4.87 -10.82
C SER A 24 5.03 5.90 -11.95
N ASP A 25 3.84 6.39 -12.30
CA ASP A 25 3.68 7.52 -13.21
C ASP A 25 3.91 8.86 -12.48
N ALA A 26 3.36 9.02 -11.27
CA ALA A 26 3.43 10.27 -10.49
C ALA A 26 4.52 10.30 -9.41
N ALA A 27 4.93 9.14 -8.86
CA ALA A 27 5.80 9.04 -7.69
C ALA A 27 7.19 8.49 -7.98
N THR A 28 8.11 8.69 -7.04
CA THR A 28 9.43 8.05 -6.98
C THR A 28 9.71 7.61 -5.55
N GLU A 29 10.37 6.48 -5.39
CA GLU A 29 10.89 6.12 -4.08
C GLU A 29 12.14 6.93 -3.75
N ALA A 30 12.32 7.19 -2.46
CA ALA A 30 13.49 7.80 -1.89
C ALA A 30 13.85 7.11 -0.56
N GLN A 31 15.13 7.05 -0.28
CA GLN A 31 15.63 6.74 1.05
C GLN A 31 15.46 7.98 1.93
N LEU A 32 14.70 7.85 3.01
CA LEU A 32 14.41 8.89 3.98
C LEU A 32 15.20 8.61 5.26
N THR A 33 16.01 9.57 5.69
CA THR A 33 16.79 9.46 6.93
C THR A 33 16.60 10.68 7.81
N PHE A 34 16.47 10.46 9.13
CA PHE A 34 16.41 11.53 10.13
C PHE A 34 16.75 11.01 11.53
N GLU A 35 17.14 11.91 12.42
CA GLU A 35 17.19 11.61 13.85
C GLU A 35 15.83 11.96 14.47
N GLY A 36 15.19 10.98 15.11
CA GLY A 36 13.93 11.13 15.82
C GLY A 36 14.12 11.01 17.34
N ARG A 37 13.07 11.38 18.08
CA ARG A 37 13.03 11.20 19.54
C ARG A 37 11.62 10.96 20.02
N ILE A 38 11.47 10.21 21.11
CA ILE A 38 10.19 9.90 21.74
C ILE A 38 10.34 9.87 23.27
N GLU A 39 9.35 10.35 23.99
CA GLU A 39 9.25 10.33 25.44
C GLU A 39 8.28 9.24 25.89
N LEU A 40 8.80 8.26 26.63
CA LEU A 40 8.09 7.06 27.06
C LEU A 40 7.75 7.09 28.55
N ALA A 41 6.57 6.60 28.91
CA ALA A 41 6.21 6.32 30.28
C ALA A 41 7.07 5.18 30.86
N LYS A 42 7.00 5.03 32.19
CA LYS A 42 7.80 4.03 32.90
C LYS A 42 7.32 2.62 32.54
N GLY A 43 8.24 1.78 32.06
CA GLY A 43 7.98 0.36 31.76
C GLY A 43 7.59 0.08 30.31
N GLU A 44 7.38 1.12 29.49
CA GLU A 44 7.04 0.95 28.08
C GLU A 44 8.22 0.48 27.23
N LYS A 45 7.91 -0.31 26.21
CA LYS A 45 8.89 -0.83 25.24
C LYS A 45 9.17 0.23 24.18
N SER A 46 10.44 0.54 23.97
CA SER A 46 10.82 1.61 23.04
C SER A 46 10.51 1.30 21.57
N ARG A 47 10.60 0.03 21.16
CA ARG A 47 10.46 -0.34 19.75
C ARG A 47 9.02 -0.12 19.26
N ASP A 48 8.07 -0.75 19.94
CA ASP A 48 6.63 -0.68 19.63
C ASP A 48 6.13 0.79 19.56
N LEU A 49 6.57 1.65 20.48
CA LEU A 49 6.15 3.05 20.50
C LEU A 49 6.88 3.93 19.47
N ILE A 50 8.10 3.57 19.05
CA ILE A 50 8.72 4.22 17.89
C ILE A 50 7.96 3.85 16.62
N ASP A 51 7.59 2.58 16.44
CA ASP A 51 6.78 2.15 15.30
C ASP A 51 5.44 2.91 15.25
N GLU A 52 4.73 3.02 16.38
CA GLU A 52 3.47 3.78 16.50
C GLU A 52 3.66 5.29 16.25
N GLN A 53 4.77 5.88 16.72
CA GLN A 53 5.10 7.27 16.42
C GLN A 53 5.30 7.47 14.91
N LEU A 54 5.98 6.54 14.23
CA LEU A 54 6.26 6.62 12.80
C LEU A 54 4.98 6.51 11.95
N GLN A 55 3.94 5.83 12.43
CA GLN A 55 2.64 5.79 11.75
C GLN A 55 2.02 7.18 11.56
N HIS A 56 2.32 8.15 12.42
CA HIS A 56 1.87 9.53 12.26
C HIS A 56 2.42 10.20 11.00
N LEU A 57 3.46 9.65 10.36
CA LEU A 57 3.93 10.12 9.06
C LEU A 57 2.90 9.88 7.94
N ILE A 58 1.99 8.92 8.09
CA ILE A 58 0.89 8.69 7.14
C ILE A 58 -0.01 9.92 7.09
N GLY A 59 -0.49 10.40 8.25
CA GLY A 59 -1.28 11.62 8.34
C GLY A 59 -0.47 12.87 8.01
N HIS A 60 0.76 12.98 8.53
CA HIS A 60 1.62 14.13 8.26
C HIS A 60 1.83 14.34 6.76
N PHE A 61 2.22 13.30 6.02
CA PHE A 61 2.56 13.42 4.59
C PHE A 61 1.36 13.66 3.67
N SER A 62 0.15 13.30 4.11
CA SER A 62 -1.09 13.54 3.37
C SER A 62 -1.81 14.83 3.80
N SER A 63 -1.41 15.42 4.93
CA SER A 63 -2.05 16.61 5.49
C SER A 63 -2.00 17.83 4.56
N ALA A 64 -3.06 18.64 4.62
CA ALA A 64 -3.14 19.88 3.85
C ALA A 64 -1.99 20.85 4.19
N SER A 65 -1.58 20.92 5.46
CA SER A 65 -0.48 21.79 5.87
C SER A 65 0.87 21.33 5.35
N PHE A 66 1.13 20.02 5.34
CA PHE A 66 2.35 19.48 4.72
C PHE A 66 2.36 19.74 3.22
N VAL A 67 1.29 19.40 2.50
CA VAL A 67 1.20 19.64 1.05
C VAL A 67 1.37 21.12 0.73
N LYS A 68 0.83 22.02 1.54
CA LYS A 68 1.01 23.47 1.38
C LYS A 68 2.46 23.92 1.60
N ALA A 69 3.17 23.36 2.59
CA ALA A 69 4.53 23.77 2.93
C ALA A 69 5.59 23.12 2.05
N PHE A 70 5.46 21.82 1.79
CA PHE A 70 6.39 21.01 1.00
C PHE A 70 6.06 21.02 -0.50
N GLY A 71 4.82 21.36 -0.85
CA GLY A 71 4.34 21.55 -2.22
C GLY A 71 3.74 20.30 -2.87
N GLN A 72 3.90 19.11 -2.28
CA GLN A 72 3.42 17.84 -2.81
C GLN A 72 3.15 16.84 -1.67
N PRO A 73 2.30 15.82 -1.87
CA PRO A 73 2.14 14.74 -0.89
C PRO A 73 3.30 13.73 -0.94
N ALA A 74 3.39 12.92 0.10
CA ALA A 74 4.30 11.79 0.21
C ALA A 74 3.64 10.65 0.99
N VAL A 75 4.33 9.52 1.12
CA VAL A 75 3.90 8.39 1.94
C VAL A 75 5.11 7.61 2.42
N LEU A 76 5.06 7.11 3.66
CA LEU A 76 6.09 6.21 4.21
C LEU A 76 5.82 4.76 3.80
N SER A 77 6.86 4.00 3.49
CA SER A 77 6.78 2.54 3.30
C SER A 77 6.82 1.81 4.65
N ASP A 78 6.33 0.57 4.69
CA ASP A 78 6.61 -0.40 5.76
C ASP A 78 8.07 -0.89 5.81
N GLN A 79 8.87 -0.57 4.79
CA GLN A 79 10.28 -0.96 4.70
C GLN A 79 11.19 0.09 5.34
N TYR A 80 11.40 -0.03 6.64
CA TYR A 80 12.33 0.81 7.38
C TYR A 80 12.99 0.08 8.54
N GLU A 81 14.09 0.66 9.01
CA GLU A 81 14.76 0.29 10.24
C GLU A 81 15.06 1.55 11.07
N PHE A 82 15.26 1.35 12.37
CA PHE A 82 15.81 2.38 13.23
C PHE A 82 16.74 1.79 14.27
N THR A 83 17.72 2.60 14.66
CA THR A 83 18.67 2.27 15.73
C THR A 83 18.52 3.27 16.85
N ILE A 84 18.28 2.78 18.07
CA ILE A 84 18.29 3.63 19.27
C ILE A 84 19.73 4.11 19.50
N THR A 85 19.93 5.43 19.47
CA THR A 85 21.25 6.07 19.62
C THR A 85 21.49 6.58 21.04
N ASN A 86 20.43 6.92 21.77
CA ASN A 86 20.52 7.42 23.13
C ASN A 86 19.25 7.11 23.94
N THR A 87 19.40 6.97 25.27
CA THR A 87 18.28 6.88 26.21
C THR A 87 18.63 7.63 27.47
N LYS A 88 17.78 8.59 27.86
CA LYS A 88 17.95 9.43 29.05
C LYS A 88 16.71 9.40 29.92
N THR A 89 16.86 9.15 31.22
CA THR A 89 15.78 9.34 32.18
C THR A 89 15.61 10.83 32.49
N LEU A 90 14.37 11.32 32.39
CA LEU A 90 13.97 12.68 32.69
C LEU A 90 13.65 12.84 34.19
N SER A 91 13.61 14.07 34.67
CA SER A 91 13.32 14.38 36.08
C SER A 91 11.95 13.90 36.55
N ASN A 92 10.98 13.77 35.63
CA ASN A 92 9.65 13.23 35.87
C ASN A 92 9.59 11.68 35.84
N GLY A 93 10.73 11.00 35.73
CA GLY A 93 10.82 9.53 35.67
C GLY A 93 10.53 8.90 34.31
N ARG A 94 10.16 9.70 33.30
CA ARG A 94 9.98 9.24 31.92
C ARG A 94 11.32 9.05 31.22
N ARG A 95 11.33 8.33 30.10
CA ARG A 95 12.55 8.11 29.31
C ARG A 95 12.45 8.85 27.99
N LEU A 96 13.42 9.70 27.70
CA LEU A 96 13.62 10.23 26.35
C LEU A 96 14.53 9.27 25.58
N VAL A 97 14.01 8.72 24.50
CA VAL A 97 14.73 7.83 23.57
C VAL A 97 15.01 8.60 22.29
N THR A 98 16.26 8.62 21.84
CA THR A 98 16.66 9.16 20.54
C THR A 98 17.00 7.99 19.62
N TYR A 99 16.62 8.09 18.35
CA TYR A 99 16.87 7.06 17.36
C TYR A 99 17.27 7.65 16.01
N GLN A 100 18.05 6.90 15.25
CA GLN A 100 18.34 7.16 13.86
C GLN A 100 17.39 6.32 13.01
N PHE A 101 16.61 6.97 12.15
CA PHE A 101 15.70 6.35 11.19
C PHE A 101 16.38 6.22 9.81
N ASP A 102 16.15 5.09 9.15
CA ASP A 102 16.47 4.84 7.74
C ASP A 102 15.36 3.99 7.11
N GLY A 103 14.67 4.53 6.11
CA GLY A 103 13.55 3.83 5.48
C GLY A 103 13.22 4.35 4.10
N LYS A 104 12.23 3.73 3.46
CA LYS A 104 11.73 4.19 2.16
C LYS A 104 10.49 5.06 2.31
N ALA A 105 10.37 6.02 1.40
CA ALA A 105 9.15 6.80 1.21
C ALA A 105 8.88 6.96 -0.30
N ALA A 106 7.62 6.95 -0.70
CA ALA A 106 7.23 7.36 -2.04
C ALA A 106 6.83 8.84 -2.01
N LEU A 107 7.50 9.64 -2.84
CA LEU A 107 7.25 11.08 -2.96
C LEU A 107 6.84 11.40 -4.39
N HIS A 108 6.02 12.43 -4.56
CA HIS A 108 5.71 12.92 -5.89
C HIS A 108 6.99 13.34 -6.65
N LYS A 109 7.12 12.96 -7.92
CA LYS A 109 8.35 13.19 -8.72
C LYS A 109 8.74 14.67 -8.79
N LYS A 110 7.73 15.57 -8.79
CA LYS A 110 7.95 17.02 -8.83
C LYS A 110 8.68 17.55 -7.60
N SER A 111 8.60 16.89 -6.44
CA SER A 111 9.27 17.33 -5.20
C SER A 111 10.80 17.39 -5.37
N PHE A 112 11.35 16.48 -6.17
CA PHE A 112 12.77 16.44 -6.45
C PHE A 112 13.20 17.35 -7.62
N GLY A 113 12.32 17.59 -8.60
CA GLY A 113 12.72 18.20 -9.87
C GLY A 113 13.91 17.45 -10.49
N THR A 114 15.02 18.15 -10.69
CA THR A 114 16.29 17.58 -11.20
C THR A 114 17.24 17.09 -10.09
N LYS A 115 16.95 17.38 -8.82
CA LYS A 115 17.81 17.03 -7.68
C LYS A 115 17.73 15.53 -7.38
N SER A 116 18.82 14.98 -6.86
CA SER A 116 18.87 13.62 -6.29
C SER A 116 18.62 13.61 -4.78
N PHE A 117 18.69 14.77 -4.13
CA PHE A 117 18.48 14.96 -2.70
C PHE A 117 17.57 16.16 -2.44
N ILE A 118 16.67 16.01 -1.48
CA ILE A 118 15.80 17.08 -0.96
C ILE A 118 15.65 16.96 0.55
N GLU A 119 15.25 18.06 1.18
CA GLU A 119 14.91 18.13 2.58
C GLU A 119 13.40 18.03 2.77
N VAL A 120 12.96 17.21 3.72
CA VAL A 120 11.53 16.95 3.98
C VAL A 120 11.22 17.32 5.42
N PRO A 121 10.36 18.33 5.68
CA PRO A 121 9.99 18.69 7.04
C PRO A 121 9.04 17.64 7.63
N LEU A 122 9.40 17.06 8.77
CA LEU A 122 8.58 16.07 9.49
C LEU A 122 8.06 16.63 10.81
N ARG A 123 6.89 16.15 11.23
CA ARG A 123 6.26 16.45 12.52
C ARG A 123 5.85 15.14 13.17
N LEU A 124 6.47 14.80 14.28
CA LEU A 124 6.17 13.58 15.04
C LEU A 124 5.71 13.94 16.46
N PRO A 125 4.77 13.20 17.04
CA PRO A 125 4.36 13.41 18.43
C PRO A 125 5.51 13.05 19.39
N LEU A 126 5.86 13.89 20.36
CA LEU A 126 6.93 13.53 21.30
C LEU A 126 6.50 12.43 22.29
N ALA A 127 5.26 12.46 22.77
CA ALA A 127 4.73 11.52 23.76
C ALA A 127 3.32 11.05 23.36
N LEU A 128 3.22 9.79 22.93
CA LEU A 128 1.97 9.22 22.37
C LEU A 128 0.82 9.20 23.39
N ASP A 129 1.11 8.91 24.64
CA ASP A 129 0.14 8.86 25.75
C ASP A 129 -0.43 10.24 26.14
N LYS A 130 0.11 11.34 25.60
CA LYS A 130 -0.34 12.71 25.91
C LYS A 130 -0.84 13.46 24.70
N ILE A 131 -0.33 13.15 23.51
CA ILE A 131 -0.41 14.06 22.37
C ILE A 131 -1.84 14.33 21.90
N TYR A 132 -2.72 13.33 21.99
CA TYR A 132 -4.11 13.48 21.62
C TYR A 132 -4.81 14.53 22.48
N ASP A 133 -4.67 14.44 23.80
CA ASP A 133 -5.31 15.37 24.75
C ASP A 133 -4.81 16.80 24.58
N LEU A 134 -3.53 16.97 24.26
CA LEU A 134 -2.95 18.29 23.98
C LEU A 134 -3.54 18.95 22.74
N GLY A 135 -4.13 18.19 21.83
CA GLY A 135 -4.84 18.70 20.65
C GLY A 135 -6.27 19.19 20.94
N LEU A 136 -6.84 18.87 22.11
CA LEU A 136 -8.25 19.14 22.42
C LEU A 136 -8.52 20.64 22.64
N VAL A 137 -9.50 21.17 21.91
CA VAL A 137 -10.10 22.49 22.13
C VAL A 137 -11.61 22.31 22.24
N ARG A 138 -12.14 22.53 23.45
CA ARG A 138 -13.57 22.33 23.77
C ARG A 138 -14.06 20.92 23.44
N GLY A 139 -13.26 19.91 23.82
CA GLY A 139 -13.60 18.49 23.67
C GLY A 139 -13.46 17.93 22.25
N LYS A 140 -12.95 18.70 21.28
CA LYS A 140 -12.59 18.22 19.94
C LYS A 140 -11.11 18.44 19.68
N ASN A 141 -10.41 17.43 19.16
CA ASN A 141 -9.03 17.54 18.76
C ASN A 141 -8.93 18.41 17.49
N LYS A 142 -8.12 19.47 17.54
CA LYS A 142 -7.94 20.44 16.44
C LYS A 142 -6.70 20.18 15.59
N CYS A 143 -5.99 19.09 15.85
CA CYS A 143 -4.78 18.66 15.15
C CYS A 143 -5.03 17.40 14.29
N THR A 144 -6.29 17.05 14.07
CA THR A 144 -6.77 15.95 13.22
C THR A 144 -7.97 16.43 12.38
N ASP A 145 -8.55 15.56 11.57
CA ASP A 145 -9.77 15.81 10.82
C ASP A 145 -11.00 15.99 11.74
N GLU A 146 -12.03 16.71 11.26
CA GLU A 146 -13.24 16.96 12.05
C GLU A 146 -14.15 15.73 12.17
N HIS A 147 -14.16 14.86 11.16
CA HIS A 147 -14.96 13.65 11.13
C HIS A 147 -14.26 12.51 11.89
N TYR A 148 -12.95 12.33 11.67
CA TYR A 148 -12.13 11.30 12.34
C TYR A 148 -11.35 11.89 13.52
N ASN A 149 -12.09 12.11 14.61
CA ASN A 149 -11.57 12.85 15.78
C ASN A 149 -11.26 11.97 16.99
N GLU A 150 -11.32 10.64 16.86
CA GLU A 150 -11.09 9.71 17.98
C GLU A 150 -9.60 9.39 18.19
N PRO A 151 -9.19 8.96 19.40
CA PRO A 151 -7.80 8.58 19.67
C PRO A 151 -7.25 7.44 18.79
N GLY A 152 -8.13 6.58 18.25
CA GLY A 152 -7.71 5.47 17.38
C GLY A 152 -7.26 5.92 16.00
N ASP A 153 -7.84 7.00 15.47
CA ASP A 153 -7.67 7.38 14.06
C ASP A 153 -6.82 8.65 13.89
N PHE A 154 -6.59 9.42 14.96
CA PHE A 154 -5.98 10.74 14.83
C PHE A 154 -4.56 10.71 14.23
N PHE A 155 -3.81 9.61 14.37
CA PHE A 155 -2.49 9.46 13.75
C PHE A 155 -2.58 9.49 12.21
N TYR A 156 -3.67 8.96 11.65
CA TYR A 156 -3.89 8.86 10.21
C TYR A 156 -4.27 10.22 9.61
N PHE A 157 -4.78 11.14 10.42
CA PHE A 157 -5.16 12.51 10.01
C PHE A 157 -4.32 13.59 10.71
N TRP A 158 -3.16 13.20 11.24
CA TRP A 158 -2.26 14.06 11.99
C TRP A 158 -1.80 15.29 11.19
N ASP A 159 -2.29 16.47 11.58
CA ASP A 159 -1.88 17.77 11.05
C ASP A 159 -1.76 18.79 12.19
N VAL A 160 -0.54 19.01 12.68
CA VAL A 160 -0.25 19.96 13.75
C VAL A 160 -0.16 21.41 13.30
N ASP A 161 -0.02 21.65 11.99
CA ASP A 161 0.22 22.99 11.45
C ASP A 161 -1.08 23.60 10.88
N GLN A 162 -2.19 22.85 10.91
CA GLN A 162 -3.51 23.31 10.52
C GLN A 162 -4.05 24.45 11.41
N LYS A 163 -5.06 25.16 10.90
CA LYS A 163 -5.64 26.30 11.59
C LYS A 163 -6.42 25.84 12.82
N GLY A 164 -6.04 26.36 13.99
CA GLY A 164 -6.73 26.10 15.25
C GLY A 164 -6.16 24.95 16.07
N CYS A 165 -5.19 24.19 15.53
CA CYS A 165 -4.42 23.22 16.32
C CYS A 165 -3.58 23.96 17.39
N PRO A 166 -3.74 23.65 18.69
CA PRO A 166 -2.94 24.26 19.76
C PRO A 166 -1.46 23.87 19.73
N LEU A 167 -1.09 22.79 19.01
CA LEU A 167 0.29 22.32 18.85
C LEU A 167 1.06 23.04 17.72
N LYS A 168 0.43 24.00 17.05
CA LYS A 168 1.06 24.75 15.96
C LYS A 168 2.24 25.58 16.49
N GLY A 169 3.43 25.37 15.92
CA GLY A 169 4.67 26.01 16.36
C GLY A 169 5.17 25.55 17.73
N ASN A 170 4.55 24.54 18.34
CA ASN A 170 5.02 23.92 19.57
C ASN A 170 6.25 23.05 19.26
N ASP A 171 7.34 23.25 20.01
CA ASP A 171 8.59 22.48 19.95
C ASP A 171 8.83 21.62 21.21
N THR A 172 7.92 21.69 22.19
CA THR A 172 7.99 20.94 23.45
C THR A 172 7.34 19.56 23.33
N ASP A 173 6.23 19.47 22.60
CA ASP A 173 5.38 18.27 22.49
C ASP A 173 5.38 17.70 21.08
N VAL A 174 5.90 18.44 20.10
CA VAL A 174 6.07 18.01 18.71
C VAL A 174 7.55 18.00 18.34
N VAL A 175 8.01 16.88 17.81
CA VAL A 175 9.34 16.72 17.25
C VAL A 175 9.32 17.25 15.82
N ARG A 176 9.93 18.42 15.62
CA ARG A 176 10.08 19.07 14.32
C ARG A 176 11.48 18.80 13.79
N VAL A 177 11.57 17.92 12.80
CA VAL A 177 12.86 17.51 12.20
C VAL A 177 12.84 17.74 10.70
N VAL A 178 14.02 17.88 10.11
CA VAL A 178 14.21 17.95 8.66
C VAL A 178 14.90 16.67 8.23
N ALA A 179 14.14 15.80 7.57
CA ALA A 179 14.66 14.56 7.03
C ALA A 179 15.39 14.80 5.71
N GLN A 180 16.37 13.96 5.42
CA GLN A 180 17.05 13.91 4.14
C GLN A 180 16.40 12.83 3.28
N ALA A 181 15.91 13.19 2.10
CA ALA A 181 15.35 12.25 1.14
C ALA A 181 16.27 12.14 -0.08
N LYS A 182 16.84 10.95 -0.30
CA LYS A 182 17.69 10.61 -1.45
C LYS A 182 16.89 9.78 -2.45
N ARG A 183 16.70 10.29 -3.66
CA ARG A 183 15.99 9.58 -4.75
C ARG A 183 16.64 8.22 -5.01
N LEU A 184 15.84 7.16 -4.99
CA LEU A 184 16.28 5.81 -5.34
C LEU A 184 16.14 5.53 -6.84
N PRO A 185 16.89 4.56 -7.39
CA PRO A 185 16.72 4.15 -8.78
C PRO A 185 15.36 3.47 -9.00
N ASN A 186 14.54 4.02 -9.89
CA ASN A 186 13.27 3.42 -10.30
C ASN A 186 13.42 2.51 -11.52
N THR A 187 12.51 1.56 -11.66
CA THR A 187 12.35 0.81 -12.90
C THR A 187 11.79 1.75 -13.99
N LYS A 188 12.56 1.93 -15.07
CA LYS A 188 12.21 2.87 -16.14
C LYS A 188 11.18 2.31 -17.11
N LYS A 189 11.27 1.01 -17.37
CA LYS A 189 10.42 0.31 -18.32
C LYS A 189 10.37 -1.17 -17.96
N SER A 190 9.16 -1.66 -17.76
CA SER A 190 8.84 -3.02 -17.32
C SER A 190 7.44 -3.36 -17.80
N TYR A 191 7.15 -4.65 -17.84
CA TYR A 191 5.88 -5.19 -18.26
C TYR A 191 5.51 -6.30 -17.29
N PRO A 192 4.22 -6.54 -17.04
CA PRO A 192 3.80 -7.85 -16.56
C PRO A 192 4.40 -8.96 -17.44
N GLU A 193 4.69 -10.12 -16.87
CA GLU A 193 5.10 -11.34 -17.57
C GLU A 193 3.91 -11.92 -18.37
N TYR A 194 3.47 -11.18 -19.38
CA TYR A 194 2.30 -11.51 -20.18
C TYR A 194 2.43 -12.84 -20.89
N ASP A 195 3.64 -13.30 -21.17
CA ASP A 195 3.82 -14.62 -21.75
C ASP A 195 3.51 -15.75 -20.74
N ARG A 196 3.66 -15.50 -19.44
CA ARG A 196 3.22 -16.42 -18.37
C ARG A 196 1.72 -16.31 -18.12
N LEU A 197 1.12 -15.13 -18.27
CA LEU A 197 -0.31 -14.90 -18.12
C LEU A 197 -1.13 -15.40 -19.33
N TYR A 198 -0.69 -15.11 -20.56
CA TYR A 198 -1.48 -15.30 -21.78
C TYR A 198 -1.20 -16.61 -22.53
N LYS A 199 -0.13 -17.35 -22.19
CA LYS A 199 0.10 -18.70 -22.76
C LYS A 199 -0.73 -19.79 -22.07
N LYS A 200 -1.28 -19.52 -20.89
CA LYS A 200 -2.19 -20.42 -20.15
C LYS A 200 -3.51 -20.62 -20.92
N ALA A 201 -4.20 -21.73 -20.66
CA ALA A 201 -5.53 -21.97 -21.22
C ALA A 201 -6.57 -20.99 -20.67
N GLU A 202 -6.42 -20.61 -19.41
CA GLU A 202 -7.30 -19.72 -18.68
C GLU A 202 -6.48 -18.65 -17.95
N LEU A 203 -6.98 -17.41 -17.93
CA LEU A 203 -6.54 -16.37 -16.99
C LEU A 203 -7.61 -16.20 -15.91
N LYS A 204 -7.22 -16.29 -14.64
CA LYS A 204 -8.12 -16.12 -13.48
C LYS A 204 -7.87 -14.80 -12.76
N ALA A 205 -8.90 -13.98 -12.65
CA ALA A 205 -8.91 -12.77 -11.84
C ALA A 205 -9.93 -12.90 -10.71
N SER A 206 -9.51 -12.59 -9.48
CA SER A 206 -10.40 -12.47 -8.32
C SER A 206 -10.44 -11.01 -7.88
N VAL A 207 -11.65 -10.45 -7.80
CA VAL A 207 -11.92 -9.07 -7.42
C VAL A 207 -12.72 -9.08 -6.13
N PHE A 208 -12.20 -8.40 -5.11
CA PHE A 208 -12.79 -8.29 -3.79
C PHE A 208 -13.24 -6.85 -3.57
N ILE A 209 -14.53 -6.66 -3.29
CA ILE A 209 -15.13 -5.37 -3.01
C ILE A 209 -15.66 -5.42 -1.58
N GLY A 210 -15.27 -4.44 -0.76
CA GLY A 210 -15.77 -4.28 0.61
C GLY A 210 -17.00 -3.37 0.67
N TYR A 211 -17.84 -3.58 1.67
CA TYR A 211 -18.77 -2.53 2.11
C TYR A 211 -17.98 -1.31 2.61
N ILE A 212 -18.55 -0.11 2.45
CA ILE A 212 -17.92 1.18 2.80
C ILE A 212 -18.55 1.82 4.06
N GLU A 213 -19.78 1.44 4.36
CA GLU A 213 -20.48 1.88 5.57
C GLU A 213 -20.29 0.85 6.70
N ASP A 214 -20.22 1.34 7.94
CA ASP A 214 -20.06 0.50 9.15
C ASP A 214 -21.16 -0.56 9.31
N GLU A 215 -22.34 -0.33 8.72
CA GLU A 215 -23.42 -1.30 8.65
C GLU A 215 -23.46 -1.98 7.26
N PRO A 216 -22.82 -3.15 7.10
CA PRO A 216 -22.74 -3.82 5.82
C PRO A 216 -24.11 -4.33 5.36
N GLY A 217 -24.29 -4.44 4.04
CA GLY A 217 -25.51 -4.98 3.42
C GLY A 217 -26.57 -3.95 3.03
N ARG A 218 -26.32 -2.65 3.24
CA ARG A 218 -27.18 -1.58 2.72
C ARG A 218 -27.12 -1.54 1.20
N ARG A 219 -28.28 -1.37 0.53
CA ARG A 219 -28.37 -1.38 -0.94
C ARG A 219 -27.70 -0.18 -1.61
N ASN A 220 -27.60 0.94 -0.91
CA ASN A 220 -27.03 2.19 -1.41
C ASN A 220 -25.60 2.41 -0.88
N ASP A 221 -25.00 1.38 -0.27
CA ASP A 221 -23.59 1.40 0.09
C ASP A 221 -22.73 1.49 -1.18
N ASP A 222 -21.68 2.31 -1.13
CA ASP A 222 -20.80 2.57 -2.28
C ASP A 222 -20.15 1.28 -2.81
N GLY A 223 -19.79 0.34 -1.93
CA GLY A 223 -19.28 -0.98 -2.32
C GLY A 223 -20.33 -1.83 -3.05
N THR A 224 -21.59 -1.74 -2.62
CA THR A 224 -22.71 -2.38 -3.35
C THR A 224 -22.89 -1.79 -4.74
N LEU A 225 -22.83 -0.47 -4.88
CA LEU A 225 -22.94 0.21 -6.17
C LEU A 225 -21.77 -0.16 -7.08
N LEU A 226 -20.54 -0.09 -6.57
CA LEU A 226 -19.32 -0.50 -7.27
C LEU A 226 -19.40 -1.95 -7.79
N TYR A 227 -19.90 -2.86 -6.95
CA TYR A 227 -20.13 -4.25 -7.33
C TYR A 227 -21.13 -4.38 -8.50
N GLN A 228 -22.25 -3.65 -8.48
CA GLN A 228 -23.21 -3.70 -9.58
C GLN A 228 -22.67 -3.06 -10.87
N ASP A 229 -21.93 -1.97 -10.74
CA ASP A 229 -21.35 -1.26 -11.88
C ASP A 229 -20.28 -2.11 -12.57
N LEU A 230 -19.39 -2.76 -11.80
CA LEU A 230 -18.40 -3.69 -12.37
C LEU A 230 -19.08 -4.86 -13.08
N LYS A 231 -20.17 -5.41 -12.53
CA LYS A 231 -20.93 -6.48 -13.18
C LYS A 231 -21.53 -6.02 -14.50
N THR A 232 -22.06 -4.80 -14.52
CA THR A 232 -22.62 -4.19 -15.74
C THR A 232 -21.53 -4.02 -16.78
N GLU A 233 -20.39 -3.46 -16.40
CA GLU A 233 -19.25 -3.26 -17.29
C GLU A 233 -18.69 -4.58 -17.85
N LEU A 234 -18.61 -5.63 -17.03
CA LEU A 234 -18.20 -6.96 -17.49
C LEU A 234 -19.18 -7.51 -18.54
N LYS A 235 -20.49 -7.38 -18.30
CA LYS A 235 -21.53 -7.80 -19.26
C LYS A 235 -21.47 -7.00 -20.56
N ASP A 236 -21.30 -5.68 -20.47
CA ASP A 236 -21.20 -4.79 -21.63
C ASP A 236 -19.95 -5.08 -22.46
N ARG A 237 -18.88 -5.55 -21.79
CA ARG A 237 -17.68 -6.09 -22.45
C ARG A 237 -17.87 -7.50 -23.00
N GLY A 238 -19.07 -8.07 -22.93
CA GLY A 238 -19.41 -9.38 -23.49
C GLY A 238 -18.98 -10.57 -22.62
N PHE A 239 -18.72 -10.38 -21.33
CA PHE A 239 -18.61 -11.50 -20.41
C PHE A 239 -19.99 -12.08 -20.10
N LYS A 240 -20.06 -13.41 -19.99
CA LYS A 240 -21.25 -14.13 -19.56
C LYS A 240 -21.17 -14.39 -18.08
N LEU A 241 -22.24 -14.06 -17.35
CA LEU A 241 -22.41 -14.50 -15.96
C LEU A 241 -22.68 -16.01 -15.99
N VAL A 242 -21.78 -16.81 -15.41
CA VAL A 242 -21.87 -18.28 -15.39
C VAL A 242 -22.26 -18.84 -14.03
N GLU A 243 -22.00 -18.10 -12.96
CA GLU A 243 -22.41 -18.46 -11.60
C GLU A 243 -22.73 -17.19 -10.79
N GLU A 244 -23.75 -17.28 -9.96
CA GLU A 244 -24.07 -16.25 -8.97
C GLU A 244 -24.49 -16.93 -7.66
N LYS A 245 -23.84 -16.57 -6.56
CA LYS A 245 -24.13 -17.08 -5.21
C LYS A 245 -24.39 -15.92 -4.27
N LYS A 246 -25.39 -16.08 -3.42
CA LYS A 246 -25.71 -15.13 -2.35
C LYS A 246 -25.86 -15.87 -1.03
N LYS A 247 -25.18 -15.39 0.00
CA LYS A 247 -25.31 -15.87 1.38
C LYS A 247 -25.30 -14.68 2.33
N GLY A 248 -26.47 -14.34 2.88
CA GLY A 248 -26.62 -13.13 3.70
C GLY A 248 -26.31 -11.87 2.89
N ILE A 249 -25.35 -11.09 3.38
CA ILE A 249 -24.80 -9.89 2.73
C ILE A 249 -23.67 -10.22 1.74
N THR A 250 -23.21 -11.47 1.66
CA THR A 250 -22.10 -11.83 0.79
C THR A 250 -22.61 -12.25 -0.60
N HIS A 251 -22.04 -11.65 -1.65
CA HIS A 251 -22.43 -11.82 -3.05
C HIS A 251 -21.22 -12.20 -3.92
N LEU A 252 -21.26 -13.38 -4.53
CA LEU A 252 -20.25 -13.83 -5.48
C LEU A 252 -20.85 -13.92 -6.88
N SER A 253 -20.20 -13.33 -7.87
CA SER A 253 -20.52 -13.50 -9.29
C SER A 253 -19.29 -13.95 -10.07
N THR A 254 -19.46 -14.97 -10.90
CA THR A 254 -18.40 -15.49 -11.77
C THR A 254 -18.74 -15.19 -13.23
N PHE A 255 -17.83 -14.50 -13.90
CA PHE A 255 -17.96 -14.09 -15.30
C PHE A 255 -16.94 -14.80 -16.16
N GLN A 256 -17.34 -15.19 -17.36
CA GLN A 256 -16.46 -15.84 -18.32
C GLN A 256 -16.56 -15.24 -19.72
N LYS A 257 -15.41 -15.17 -20.39
CA LYS A 257 -15.31 -14.77 -21.79
C LYS A 257 -14.12 -15.41 -22.47
N GLU A 258 -14.31 -15.89 -23.69
CA GLU A 258 -13.21 -16.18 -24.61
C GLU A 258 -12.70 -14.88 -25.23
N ARG A 259 -11.40 -14.62 -25.11
CA ARG A 259 -10.75 -13.48 -25.75
C ARG A 259 -9.59 -13.93 -26.63
N LYS A 260 -9.27 -13.11 -27.64
CA LYS A 260 -7.99 -13.24 -28.35
C LYS A 260 -6.92 -12.48 -27.60
N THR A 261 -5.72 -13.05 -27.45
CA THR A 261 -4.58 -12.34 -26.86
C THR A 261 -3.60 -11.89 -27.94
N SER A 262 -2.76 -10.91 -27.63
CA SER A 262 -1.71 -10.45 -28.55
C SER A 262 -0.54 -11.43 -28.68
N LEU A 263 -0.42 -12.44 -27.81
CA LEU A 263 0.70 -13.40 -27.78
C LEU A 263 0.33 -14.82 -28.23
N LYS A 264 -0.93 -15.22 -28.04
CA LYS A 264 -1.51 -16.54 -28.36
C LYS A 264 -2.97 -16.35 -28.76
N GLY A 265 -3.54 -17.29 -29.54
CA GLY A 265 -4.91 -17.27 -30.07
C GLY A 265 -6.04 -17.01 -29.06
N SER A 266 -6.98 -17.95 -28.90
CA SER A 266 -8.05 -17.79 -27.91
C SER A 266 -7.56 -18.16 -26.51
N GLN A 267 -8.08 -17.47 -25.49
CA GLN A 267 -7.86 -17.75 -24.07
C GLN A 267 -9.17 -17.49 -23.32
N LEU A 268 -9.53 -18.42 -22.42
CA LEU A 268 -10.63 -18.22 -21.49
C LEU A 268 -10.22 -17.24 -20.39
N VAL A 269 -11.12 -16.33 -20.03
CA VAL A 269 -10.95 -15.39 -18.94
C VAL A 269 -12.05 -15.64 -17.93
N THR A 270 -11.68 -15.91 -16.69
CA THR A 270 -12.62 -16.01 -15.57
C THR A 270 -12.39 -14.83 -14.63
N VAL A 271 -13.46 -14.10 -14.31
CA VAL A 271 -13.45 -13.01 -13.33
C VAL A 271 -14.44 -13.38 -12.22
N GLU A 272 -13.93 -13.66 -11.03
CA GLU A 272 -14.74 -13.82 -9.82
C GLU A 272 -14.82 -12.47 -9.11
N VAL A 273 -16.04 -11.98 -8.86
CA VAL A 273 -16.28 -10.73 -8.15
C VAL A 273 -17.02 -11.05 -6.85
N LEU A 274 -16.39 -10.77 -5.71
CA LEU A 274 -16.94 -10.96 -4.38
C LEU A 274 -17.22 -9.60 -3.73
N LEU A 275 -18.47 -9.33 -3.38
CA LEU A 275 -18.85 -8.29 -2.43
C LEU A 275 -19.10 -8.95 -1.08
N SER A 276 -18.42 -8.48 -0.04
CA SER A 276 -18.53 -9.01 1.32
C SER A 276 -18.12 -7.98 2.36
N ASP A 277 -18.42 -8.26 3.63
CA ASP A 277 -17.77 -7.58 4.75
C ASP A 277 -16.29 -7.97 4.79
N THR A 278 -15.39 -7.00 4.67
CA THR A 278 -13.94 -7.21 4.63
C THR A 278 -13.26 -6.85 5.95
N ASP A 279 -14.01 -6.46 6.97
CA ASP A 279 -13.47 -6.05 8.25
C ASP A 279 -12.69 -7.20 8.93
N TYR A 280 -11.51 -6.91 9.48
CA TYR A 280 -10.66 -7.90 10.15
C TYR A 280 -11.28 -8.46 11.45
N GLY A 281 -12.26 -7.76 12.03
CA GLY A 281 -13.09 -8.19 13.15
C GLY A 281 -14.40 -8.86 12.72
N SER A 282 -14.69 -8.95 11.42
CA SER A 282 -15.91 -9.61 10.93
C SER A 282 -15.96 -11.08 11.33
N ASN A 283 -17.15 -11.52 11.77
CA ASN A 283 -17.46 -12.93 12.07
C ASN A 283 -17.71 -13.76 10.79
N ASP A 284 -17.89 -13.14 9.63
CA ASP A 284 -18.05 -13.85 8.35
C ASP A 284 -16.68 -14.12 7.69
N GLU A 285 -16.16 -15.33 7.88
CA GLU A 285 -14.89 -15.77 7.29
C GLU A 285 -14.91 -15.93 5.76
N THR A 286 -16.04 -15.66 5.09
CA THR A 286 -16.17 -15.86 3.64
C THR A 286 -15.14 -15.03 2.87
N PHE A 287 -14.95 -13.76 3.25
CA PHE A 287 -13.94 -12.90 2.63
C PHE A 287 -12.54 -13.47 2.79
N ARG A 288 -12.08 -13.69 4.03
CA ARG A 288 -10.71 -14.16 4.32
C ARG A 288 -10.42 -15.50 3.63
N SER A 289 -11.38 -16.42 3.65
CA SER A 289 -11.28 -17.72 2.98
C SER A 289 -11.13 -17.57 1.46
N ALA A 290 -11.94 -16.71 0.84
CA ALA A 290 -11.88 -16.46 -0.60
C ALA A 290 -10.58 -15.73 -0.99
N TYR A 291 -10.13 -14.77 -0.18
CA TYR A 291 -8.90 -14.03 -0.39
C TYR A 291 -7.67 -14.94 -0.33
N LEU A 292 -7.54 -15.77 0.70
CA LEU A 292 -6.47 -16.76 0.82
C LEU A 292 -6.45 -17.77 -0.33
N LYS A 293 -7.63 -18.17 -0.81
CA LYS A 293 -7.74 -19.03 -2.00
C LYS A 293 -7.24 -18.31 -3.24
N ALA A 294 -7.61 -17.05 -3.45
CA ALA A 294 -7.15 -16.25 -4.57
C ALA A 294 -5.63 -16.04 -4.56
N LEU A 295 -5.04 -15.75 -3.40
CA LEU A 295 -3.58 -15.65 -3.25
C LEU A 295 -2.83 -16.94 -3.64
N LYS A 296 -3.51 -18.10 -3.64
CA LYS A 296 -2.92 -19.39 -4.04
C LYS A 296 -3.21 -19.76 -5.49
N GLN A 297 -4.29 -19.27 -6.08
CA GLN A 297 -4.88 -19.83 -7.29
C GLN A 297 -5.13 -18.84 -8.43
N SER A 298 -5.23 -17.54 -8.13
CA SER A 298 -5.56 -16.51 -9.11
C SER A 298 -4.31 -15.88 -9.69
N ASP A 299 -4.34 -15.57 -10.99
CA ASP A 299 -3.25 -14.87 -11.68
C ASP A 299 -3.28 -13.36 -11.38
N ILE A 300 -4.49 -12.84 -11.14
CA ILE A 300 -4.74 -11.45 -10.81
C ILE A 300 -5.61 -11.40 -9.56
N VAL A 301 -5.22 -10.58 -8.60
CA VAL A 301 -5.99 -10.33 -7.39
C VAL A 301 -6.22 -8.84 -7.27
N VAL A 302 -7.47 -8.41 -7.18
CA VAL A 302 -7.86 -7.02 -6.94
C VAL A 302 -8.56 -6.93 -5.60
N TYR A 303 -8.13 -6.01 -4.77
CA TYR A 303 -8.82 -5.63 -3.55
C TYR A 303 -9.23 -4.16 -3.65
N ASP A 304 -10.50 -3.87 -3.41
CA ASP A 304 -11.10 -2.53 -3.37
C ASP A 304 -12.11 -2.48 -2.22
N GLY A 305 -11.60 -2.37 -1.00
CA GLY A 305 -12.39 -2.33 0.23
C GLY A 305 -11.72 -1.43 1.26
N HIS A 306 -12.32 -1.32 2.45
CA HIS A 306 -11.71 -0.59 3.56
C HIS A 306 -10.34 -1.16 3.90
N SER A 307 -9.29 -0.35 3.94
CA SER A 307 -7.98 -0.84 4.37
C SER A 307 -7.95 -1.27 5.83
N GLY A 308 -8.87 -0.77 6.67
CA GLY A 308 -8.86 -0.99 8.12
C GLY A 308 -7.53 -0.56 8.73
N LEU A 309 -6.93 0.54 8.20
CA LEU A 309 -5.60 1.01 8.56
C LEU A 309 -4.51 -0.07 8.39
N GLY A 310 -4.68 -0.96 7.42
CA GLY A 310 -3.80 -2.10 7.17
C GLY A 310 -4.38 -3.45 7.61
N ALA A 311 -5.30 -3.47 8.58
CA ALA A 311 -5.69 -4.72 9.24
C ALA A 311 -6.46 -5.70 8.35
N ASN A 312 -7.32 -5.19 7.46
CA ASN A 312 -8.31 -6.02 6.74
C ASN A 312 -7.70 -7.07 5.81
N ILE A 313 -6.51 -6.80 5.27
CA ILE A 313 -5.73 -7.77 4.48
C ILE A 313 -4.29 -7.92 4.99
N GLY A 314 -4.06 -7.59 6.25
CA GLY A 314 -2.77 -7.77 6.92
C GLY A 314 -2.51 -9.25 7.24
N ALA A 315 -1.32 -9.72 6.90
CA ALA A 315 -0.84 -11.08 7.09
C ALA A 315 -0.82 -11.47 8.57
N GLU A 316 -0.57 -10.53 9.48
CA GLU A 316 -0.63 -10.77 10.93
C GLU A 316 -2.07 -11.02 11.45
N TYR A 317 -3.08 -10.58 10.70
CA TYR A 317 -4.50 -10.73 11.06
C TYR A 317 -5.19 -11.89 10.33
N ILE A 318 -4.50 -12.54 9.39
CA ILE A 318 -5.05 -13.64 8.61
C ILE A 318 -4.34 -14.94 8.99
N GLU A 319 -5.08 -15.87 9.60
CA GLU A 319 -4.55 -17.18 9.95
C GLU A 319 -4.09 -17.95 8.70
N ASN A 320 -2.94 -18.62 8.78
CA ASN A 320 -2.38 -19.42 7.69
C ASN A 320 -2.14 -18.62 6.39
N PHE A 321 -1.80 -17.33 6.53
CA PHE A 321 -1.44 -16.46 5.41
C PHE A 321 -0.28 -17.06 4.60
N ALA A 322 -0.56 -17.41 3.35
CA ALA A 322 0.42 -18.01 2.45
C ALA A 322 0.06 -17.72 1.00
N ILE A 323 1.05 -17.29 0.24
CA ILE A 323 0.92 -16.95 -1.18
C ILE A 323 1.44 -18.10 -2.04
N GLY A 324 0.75 -18.40 -3.14
CA GLY A 324 1.11 -19.46 -4.07
C GLY A 324 2.45 -19.22 -4.77
N ASN A 325 2.93 -20.22 -5.51
CA ASN A 325 4.15 -20.09 -6.35
C ASN A 325 3.85 -19.58 -7.77
N LEU A 326 2.62 -19.16 -8.03
CA LEU A 326 2.22 -18.60 -9.31
C LEU A 326 2.94 -17.27 -9.58
N TYR A 327 2.93 -16.87 -10.84
CA TYR A 327 3.13 -15.48 -11.20
C TYR A 327 1.82 -14.74 -11.03
N GLN A 328 1.82 -13.70 -10.19
CA GLN A 328 0.61 -13.00 -9.77
C GLN A 328 0.80 -11.50 -9.78
N VAL A 329 -0.21 -10.78 -10.27
CA VAL A 329 -0.29 -9.32 -10.18
C VAL A 329 -1.39 -8.97 -9.19
N LEU A 330 -1.03 -8.30 -8.10
CA LEU A 330 -1.94 -7.81 -7.08
C LEU A 330 -2.19 -6.33 -7.30
N PHE A 331 -3.45 -5.91 -7.28
CA PHE A 331 -3.84 -4.51 -7.22
C PHE A 331 -4.62 -4.27 -5.93
N LEU A 332 -3.99 -3.60 -4.98
CA LEU A 332 -4.54 -3.33 -3.67
C LEU A 332 -4.97 -1.86 -3.63
N ASN A 333 -6.17 -1.60 -4.12
CA ASN A 333 -6.80 -0.30 -4.12
C ASN A 333 -7.51 -0.11 -2.77
N GLY A 334 -7.16 0.93 -2.03
CA GLY A 334 -7.71 1.15 -0.70
C GLY A 334 -6.96 2.27 0.01
N CYS A 335 -7.52 2.72 1.14
CA CYS A 335 -6.98 3.87 1.87
C CYS A 335 -5.52 3.65 2.28
N SER A 336 -4.59 4.31 1.56
CA SER A 336 -3.12 4.24 1.73
C SER A 336 -2.60 2.80 1.82
N SER A 337 -2.60 2.02 0.75
CA SER A 337 -2.15 0.62 0.75
C SER A 337 -0.63 0.41 0.75
N TYR A 338 0.14 1.39 0.24
CA TYR A 338 1.61 1.32 0.16
C TYR A 338 2.33 1.20 1.52
N PRO A 339 1.92 1.93 2.58
CA PRO A 339 2.44 1.78 3.94
C PRO A 339 2.25 0.41 4.58
N TYR A 340 1.40 -0.46 4.02
CA TYR A 340 0.98 -1.67 4.71
C TYR A 340 1.40 -2.95 4.00
N TYR A 341 1.21 -3.05 2.69
CA TYR A 341 1.10 -4.38 2.07
C TYR A 341 2.32 -4.85 1.26
N ASN A 342 3.37 -4.06 1.10
CA ASN A 342 4.52 -4.52 0.32
C ASN A 342 5.37 -5.54 1.08
N GLY A 343 5.98 -5.14 2.19
CA GLY A 343 6.96 -5.94 2.93
C GLY A 343 6.38 -7.25 3.46
N GLN A 344 5.19 -7.22 4.03
CA GLN A 344 4.54 -8.42 4.58
C GLN A 344 4.14 -9.45 3.50
N TYR A 345 3.68 -9.01 2.32
CA TYR A 345 3.33 -9.92 1.22
C TYR A 345 4.59 -10.54 0.60
N PHE A 346 5.62 -9.73 0.34
CA PHE A 346 6.89 -10.27 -0.16
C PHE A 346 7.54 -11.23 0.83
N SER A 347 7.46 -10.95 2.14
CA SER A 347 7.95 -11.87 3.18
C SER A 347 7.19 -13.19 3.21
N ALA A 348 5.88 -13.17 2.97
CA ALA A 348 5.04 -14.37 2.92
C ALA A 348 5.20 -15.18 1.62
N LYS A 349 5.71 -14.56 0.54
CA LYS A 349 5.93 -15.21 -0.75
C LYS A 349 7.27 -15.96 -0.75
N LYS A 350 7.23 -17.24 -1.09
CA LYS A 350 8.47 -17.99 -1.35
C LYS A 350 9.24 -17.33 -2.51
N GLY A 351 10.42 -16.81 -2.18
CA GLY A 351 11.29 -16.10 -3.13
C GLY A 351 11.18 -14.58 -3.10
N GLY A 352 10.46 -13.98 -2.14
CA GLY A 352 10.33 -12.53 -2.02
C GLY A 352 9.42 -11.95 -3.10
N SER A 353 9.84 -10.86 -3.73
CA SER A 353 9.16 -10.26 -4.88
C SER A 353 9.12 -11.15 -6.13
N LYS A 354 9.92 -12.22 -6.20
CA LYS A 354 9.97 -13.08 -7.39
C LYS A 354 8.61 -13.66 -7.74
N ASN A 355 8.18 -13.37 -8.97
CA ASN A 355 6.87 -13.77 -9.52
C ASN A 355 5.67 -13.11 -8.84
N MET A 356 5.84 -11.96 -8.18
CA MET A 356 4.72 -11.25 -7.59
C MET A 356 4.93 -9.75 -7.72
N GLU A 357 4.00 -9.08 -8.37
CA GLU A 357 3.96 -7.62 -8.38
C GLU A 357 2.78 -7.13 -7.59
N ILE A 358 3.01 -6.08 -6.80
CA ILE A 358 1.97 -5.46 -5.98
C ILE A 358 1.85 -4.01 -6.41
N ILE A 359 0.67 -3.65 -6.88
CA ILE A 359 0.28 -2.29 -7.20
C ILE A 359 -0.47 -1.74 -5.98
N THR A 360 0.07 -0.68 -5.40
CA THR A 360 -0.47 -0.01 -4.22
C THR A 360 -0.62 1.49 -4.46
N SER A 361 -1.48 2.12 -3.67
CA SER A 361 -1.69 3.56 -3.62
C SER A 361 -1.01 4.12 -2.38
N GLY A 362 -0.28 5.22 -2.54
CA GLY A 362 0.37 5.93 -1.44
C GLY A 362 -0.59 6.77 -0.62
N LEU A 363 -1.64 7.28 -1.23
CA LEU A 363 -2.64 8.12 -0.58
C LEU A 363 -3.99 7.40 -0.52
N SER A 364 -4.91 7.94 0.28
CA SER A 364 -6.28 7.43 0.37
C SER A 364 -6.99 7.55 -0.96
N THR A 365 -7.51 6.43 -1.45
CA THR A 365 -8.33 6.35 -2.67
C THR A 365 -9.81 6.57 -2.31
N TYR A 366 -10.58 7.20 -3.19
CA TYR A 366 -12.02 7.43 -2.96
C TYR A 366 -12.90 6.44 -3.71
N THR A 367 -14.08 6.16 -3.17
CA THR A 367 -15.10 5.30 -3.79
C THR A 367 -15.53 5.84 -5.16
N THR A 368 -15.55 7.15 -5.33
CA THR A 368 -15.89 7.82 -6.59
C THR A 368 -14.93 7.51 -7.75
N THR A 369 -13.68 7.13 -7.46
CA THR A 369 -12.70 6.74 -8.49
C THR A 369 -12.48 5.24 -8.58
N ALA A 370 -13.01 4.46 -7.63
CA ALA A 370 -12.74 3.02 -7.48
C ALA A 370 -13.02 2.22 -8.76
N LEU A 371 -14.20 2.41 -9.39
CA LEU A 371 -14.54 1.73 -10.63
C LEU A 371 -13.56 2.11 -11.76
N GLY A 372 -13.25 3.41 -11.90
CA GLY A 372 -12.32 3.90 -12.91
C GLY A 372 -10.93 3.29 -12.75
N ASN A 373 -10.40 3.30 -11.53
CA ASN A 373 -9.11 2.71 -11.19
C ASN A 373 -9.07 1.20 -11.47
N MET A 374 -10.09 0.48 -11.01
CA MET A 374 -10.20 -0.97 -11.20
C MET A 374 -10.28 -1.34 -12.69
N LEU A 375 -11.06 -0.62 -13.48
CA LEU A 375 -11.16 -0.87 -14.91
C LEU A 375 -9.87 -0.47 -15.64
N ALA A 376 -9.22 0.63 -15.26
CA ALA A 376 -7.93 1.02 -15.83
C ALA A 376 -6.87 -0.07 -15.59
N PHE A 377 -6.87 -0.68 -14.40
CA PHE A 377 -6.01 -1.82 -14.07
C PHE A 377 -6.37 -3.09 -14.87
N LEU A 378 -7.65 -3.49 -14.86
CA LEU A 378 -8.10 -4.75 -15.46
C LEU A 378 -8.12 -4.72 -16.99
N ASP A 379 -8.33 -3.56 -17.62
CA ASP A 379 -8.52 -3.40 -19.08
C ASP A 379 -7.51 -4.17 -19.96
N PRO A 380 -6.17 -4.00 -19.80
CA PRO A 380 -5.21 -4.72 -20.62
C PRO A 380 -5.36 -6.23 -20.49
N PHE A 381 -5.59 -6.72 -19.27
CA PHE A 381 -5.81 -8.12 -19.02
C PHE A 381 -7.08 -8.57 -19.72
N LEU A 382 -8.25 -8.00 -19.39
CA LEU A 382 -9.55 -8.38 -19.99
C LEU A 382 -9.55 -8.37 -21.52
N LYS A 383 -8.78 -7.48 -22.15
CA LYS A 383 -8.67 -7.37 -23.62
C LYS A 383 -7.51 -8.15 -24.24
N GLY A 384 -6.67 -8.80 -23.43
CA GLY A 384 -5.52 -9.58 -23.89
C GLY A 384 -4.44 -8.73 -24.56
N ARG A 385 -4.27 -7.48 -24.12
CA ARG A 385 -3.29 -6.52 -24.64
C ARG A 385 -2.04 -6.48 -23.78
N VAL A 386 -0.89 -6.29 -24.42
CA VAL A 386 0.39 -6.06 -23.75
C VAL A 386 0.66 -4.57 -23.61
N ILE A 387 0.76 -4.06 -22.37
CA ILE A 387 1.18 -2.68 -22.09
C ILE A 387 2.23 -2.66 -20.98
N SER A 388 3.09 -1.64 -20.95
CA SER A 388 4.07 -1.51 -19.86
C SER A 388 3.40 -1.09 -18.55
N TYR A 389 4.05 -1.36 -17.42
CA TYR A 389 3.59 -0.83 -16.12
C TYR A 389 3.49 0.69 -16.13
N GLN A 390 4.38 1.40 -16.83
CA GLN A 390 4.31 2.86 -16.95
C GLN A 390 3.04 3.32 -17.70
N THR A 391 2.57 2.55 -18.69
CA THR A 391 1.30 2.86 -19.37
C THR A 391 0.11 2.49 -18.48
N LEU A 392 0.16 1.34 -17.81
CA LEU A 392 -0.87 0.88 -16.89
C LEU A 392 -1.11 1.89 -15.75
N LEU A 393 -0.05 2.28 -15.04
CA LEU A 393 -0.13 3.21 -13.92
C LEU A 393 -0.55 4.61 -14.36
N ARG A 394 -0.14 5.06 -15.55
CA ARG A 394 -0.67 6.31 -16.12
C ARG A 394 -2.17 6.25 -16.37
N ASN A 395 -2.69 5.11 -16.82
CA ASN A 395 -4.13 4.97 -17.02
C ASN A 395 -4.87 4.99 -15.69
N ILE A 396 -4.31 4.37 -14.64
CA ILE A 396 -4.86 4.42 -13.28
C ILE A 396 -4.86 5.87 -12.76
N GLU A 397 -3.73 6.57 -12.82
CA GLU A 397 -3.64 7.99 -12.39
C GLU A 397 -4.61 8.89 -13.18
N LYS A 398 -4.79 8.65 -14.48
CA LYS A 398 -5.77 9.39 -15.29
C LYS A 398 -7.21 9.10 -14.91
N SER A 399 -7.50 7.92 -14.39
CA SER A 399 -8.86 7.55 -13.95
C SER A 399 -9.25 8.14 -12.59
N ASN A 400 -8.35 8.89 -11.95
CA ASN A 400 -8.65 9.66 -10.75
C ASN A 400 -9.36 10.99 -11.04
N ASP A 401 -9.43 11.40 -12.32
CA ASP A 401 -9.99 12.68 -12.77
C ASP A 401 -9.47 13.88 -11.94
N ASP A 402 -10.37 14.70 -11.41
CA ASP A 402 -10.05 15.95 -10.70
C ASP A 402 -9.52 15.73 -9.27
N VAL A 403 -9.55 14.48 -8.75
CA VAL A 403 -8.99 14.16 -7.43
C VAL A 403 -7.46 14.33 -7.43
N GLY A 404 -6.82 14.11 -8.58
CA GLY A 404 -5.38 14.18 -8.72
C GLY A 404 -4.71 12.82 -8.54
N THR A 405 -3.57 12.79 -7.85
CA THR A 405 -2.74 11.57 -7.76
C THR A 405 -2.94 10.84 -6.44
N TYR A 406 -2.91 9.51 -6.49
CA TYR A 406 -2.83 8.65 -5.30
C TYR A 406 -1.41 8.14 -5.06
N LEU A 407 -0.42 8.64 -5.79
CA LEU A 407 0.96 8.14 -5.79
C LEU A 407 1.01 6.63 -6.08
N THR A 408 0.16 6.15 -7.00
CA THR A 408 0.04 4.73 -7.29
C THR A 408 1.32 4.21 -7.94
N GLY A 409 1.82 3.09 -7.47
CA GLY A 409 3.03 2.47 -7.98
C GLY A 409 3.01 0.96 -7.88
N VAL A 410 4.01 0.34 -8.48
CA VAL A 410 4.23 -1.11 -8.45
C VAL A 410 5.61 -1.41 -7.87
N ASN A 411 5.64 -2.42 -7.01
CA ASN A 411 6.85 -3.04 -6.48
C ASN A 411 6.92 -4.49 -6.97
N GLY A 412 8.13 -5.03 -7.12
CA GLY A 412 8.39 -6.41 -7.57
C GLY A 412 8.45 -6.59 -9.09
N ASP A 413 8.47 -5.50 -9.86
CA ASP A 413 8.54 -5.54 -11.33
C ASP A 413 9.99 -5.58 -11.87
N GLU A 414 11.00 -5.49 -10.99
CA GLU A 414 12.40 -5.38 -11.37
C GLU A 414 13.01 -6.63 -11.98
N ASP A 415 12.45 -7.81 -11.71
CA ASP A 415 12.95 -9.09 -12.18
C ASP A 415 12.20 -9.61 -13.44
N ASN A 416 11.20 -8.86 -13.90
CA ASN A 416 10.43 -9.20 -15.09
C ASN A 416 11.28 -9.17 -16.36
N LYS A 417 11.14 -10.21 -17.18
CA LYS A 417 11.93 -10.42 -18.40
C LYS A 417 11.12 -10.27 -19.68
N PHE A 418 9.78 -10.27 -19.60
CA PHE A 418 8.95 -10.11 -20.77
C PHE A 418 9.18 -8.77 -21.46
N LEU A 419 9.46 -8.85 -22.76
CA LEU A 419 9.48 -7.71 -23.66
C LEU A 419 8.54 -8.00 -24.84
N PRO A 420 7.64 -7.07 -25.20
CA PRO A 420 6.80 -7.26 -26.38
C PRO A 420 7.70 -7.32 -27.62
N LYS A 421 7.47 -8.31 -28.50
CA LYS A 421 8.13 -8.31 -29.81
C LYS A 421 7.66 -7.08 -30.56
N THR A 422 8.57 -6.15 -30.86
CA THR A 422 8.32 -5.08 -31.83
C THR A 422 8.01 -5.76 -33.16
N ARG A 423 6.79 -5.59 -33.66
CA ARG A 423 6.47 -5.95 -35.04
C ARG A 423 7.04 -4.93 -36.00
#